data_AF-N9W7U2-F1
#
_entry.id   AF-N9W7U2-F1
#
_cell.length_a   1.000
_cell.length_b   1.000
_cell.length_c   1.000
_cell.angle_alpha   90.00
_cell.angle_beta   90.00
_cell.angle_gamma   90.00
#
_symmetry.space_group_name_H-M   'P 1'
#
loop_
_entity.id
_entity.type
_entity.pdbx_description
1 polymer ?
#
loop_
_entity_poly.entity_id
_entity_poly.type
_entity_poly.pdbx_seq_one_letter_code
_entity_poly.pdbx_strand_id
1 'polypeptide(L)' 'MKKKKYLVLRNKENGNIVTVDKTWFYGLPRHIQALYHAKWQIVIK' A
#
# COMPACT_ATOMS: atom_id res chain seq x y z
N MET A 1 13.63 9.03 15.27
CA MET A 1 12.38 8.87 14.49
C MET A 1 12.21 7.40 14.11
N LYS A 2 11.21 6.69 14.64
CA LYS A 2 10.91 5.30 14.22
C LYS A 2 10.44 5.33 12.77
N LYS A 3 11.21 4.75 11.84
CA LYS A 3 10.81 4.60 10.42
C LYS A 3 9.42 3.96 10.39
N LYS A 4 8.45 4.61 9.73
CA LYS A 4 7.08 4.08 9.61
C LYS A 4 7.16 2.69 8.96
N LYS A 5 6.72 1.67 9.70
CA LYS A 5 6.72 0.27 9.25
C LYS A 5 5.53 -0.07 8.34
N TYR A 6 4.61 0.87 8.15
CA TYR A 6 3.36 0.65 7.43
C TYR A 6 3.21 1.63 6.26
N LEU A 7 2.60 1.15 5.18
CA LEU A 7 2.10 1.95 4.08
C LEU A 7 0.61 2.22 4.31
N VAL A 8 0.19 3.44 4.01
CA VAL A 8 -1.24 3.79 3.96
C VAL A 8 -1.68 3.72 2.51
N LEU A 9 -2.66 2.88 2.23
CA LEU A 9 -3.27 2.73 0.92
C LEU A 9 -4.67 3.32 0.95
N ARG A 10 -4.99 4.14 -0.05
CA ARG A 10 -6.34 4.67 -0.27
C ARG A 10 -6.93 4.05 -1.52
N ASN A 11 -8.12 3.46 -1.41
CA ASN A 11 -8.85 2.92 -2.55
C ASN A 11 -9.28 4.08 -3.46
N LYS A 12 -9.06 3.93 -4.76
CA LYS A 12 -9.36 4.99 -5.74
C LYS A 12 -10.86 5.12 -6.06
N GLU A 13 -11.64 4.06 -5.88
CA GLU A 13 -13.07 4.01 -6.24
C GLU A 13 -13.96 4.54 -5.13
N ASN A 14 -13.72 4.11 -3.88
CA ASN A 14 -14.59 4.46 -2.74
C ASN A 14 -13.90 5.28 -1.65
N GLY A 15 -12.60 5.54 -1.77
CA GLY A 15 -11.85 6.35 -0.81
C GLY A 15 -11.48 5.64 0.50
N ASN A 16 -11.79 4.34 0.66
CA ASN A 16 -11.43 3.57 1.85
C ASN A 16 -9.93 3.57 2.11
N ILE A 17 -9.54 3.63 3.39
CA ILE A 17 -8.14 3.67 3.81
C ILE A 17 -7.79 2.37 4.51
N VAL A 18 -6.68 1.75 4.11
CA VAL A 18 -6.10 0.59 4.79
C VAL A 18 -4.63 0.81 5.07
N THR A 19 -4.13 0.21 6.15
CA THR A 19 -2.71 0.17 6.50
C THR A 19 -2.17 -1.22 6.24
N VAL A 20 -1.04 -1.30 5.54
CA VAL A 20 -0.35 -2.57 5.27
C VAL A 20 1.09 -2.49 5.74
N ASP A 21 1.66 -3.60 6.20
CA ASP A 21 3.09 -3.63 6.52
C ASP A 21 3.91 -3.38 5.25
N LYS A 22 4.89 -2.49 5.36
CA LYS A 22 5.72 -2.03 4.24
C LYS A 22 6.62 -3.15 3.72
N THR A 23 7.18 -3.96 4.61
CA THR A 23 8.08 -5.07 4.27
C THR A 23 7.30 -6.16 3.56
N TRP A 24 6.13 -6.50 4.10
CA TRP A 24 5.21 -7.44 3.48
C TRP A 24 4.81 -6.98 2.07
N PHE A 25 4.39 -5.72 1.91
CA PHE A 25 3.96 -5.20 0.60
C PHE A 25 5.06 -5.25 -0.46
N TYR A 26 6.29 -4.83 -0.12
CA TYR A 26 7.41 -4.88 -1.05
C TYR A 26 7.97 -6.29 -1.26
N GLY A 27 7.67 -7.24 -0.36
CA GLY A 27 7.97 -8.66 -0.53
C GLY A 27 7.02 -9.37 -1.51
N LEU A 28 5.88 -8.76 -1.87
CA LEU A 28 4.95 -9.35 -2.82
C LEU A 28 5.53 -9.43 -4.24
N PRO A 29 5.11 -10.41 -5.06
CA PRO A 29 5.46 -10.43 -6.47
C PRO A 29 5.03 -9.15 -7.21
N ARG A 30 5.81 -8.74 -8.22
CA ARG A 30 5.59 -7.48 -8.96
C ARG A 30 4.18 -7.37 -9.56
N HIS A 31 3.60 -8.47 -10.04
CA HIS A 31 2.24 -8.48 -10.59
C HIS A 31 1.17 -8.21 -9.51
N ILE A 32 1.35 -8.71 -8.29
CA ILE A 32 0.46 -8.41 -7.16
C ILE A 32 0.59 -6.94 -6.75
N GLN A 33 1.82 -6.42 -6.66
CA GLN A 33 2.03 -5.00 -6.40
C GLN A 33 1.34 -4.12 -7.45
N ALA A 34 1.37 -4.52 -8.73
CA ALA A 34 0.67 -3.83 -9.80
C ALA A 34 -0.87 -3.84 -9.61
N LEU A 35 -1.46 -4.95 -9.15
CA LEU A 35 -2.89 -5.00 -8.81
C LEU A 35 -3.25 -4.03 -7.69
N TYR A 36 -2.40 -3.93 -6.67
CA TYR A 36 -2.57 -2.91 -5.63
C TYR A 36 -2.47 -1.50 -6.21
N HIS A 37 -1.47 -1.21 -7.04
CA HIS A 37 -1.33 0.11 -7.66
C HIS A 37 -2.47 0.47 -8.62
N ALA A 38 -3.13 -0.52 -9.24
CA ALA A 38 -4.29 -0.29 -10.08
C ALA A 38 -5.46 0.26 -9.25
N LYS A 39 -5.79 -0.41 -8.13
CA LYS A 39 -6.96 -0.09 -7.29
C LYS A 39 -6.70 0.89 -6.15
N TRP A 40 -5.44 1.04 -5.73
CA TRP A 40 -5.05 1.78 -4.54
C TRP A 40 -3.95 2.81 -4.83
N GLN A 41 -4.03 3.93 -4.13
CA GLN A 41 -3.01 4.98 -4.10
C GLN A 41 -2.23 4.89 -2.79
N ILE A 42 -0.90 4.88 -2.86
CA ILE A 42 -0.04 4.95 -1.67
C ILE A 42 -0.02 6.40 -1.18
N VAL A 43 -0.54 6.64 0.02
CA VAL A 43 -0.67 7.99 0.63
C VAL A 43 0.54 8.33 1.49
N ILE A 44 1.10 7.36 2.21
CA ILE A 44 2.26 7.53 3.10
C ILE A 44 3.24 6.38 2.88
N LYS A 45 4.53 6.72 2.71
CA LYS A 45 5.64 5.79 2.50
C LYS A 45 6.60 5.74 3.70
#